data_AF-A0AAE9CV75-F1
#
_entry.id   AF-A0AAE9CV75-F1
#
_cell.length_a   1.000
_cell.length_b   1.000
_cell.length_c   1.000
_cell.angle_alpha   90.00
_cell.angle_beta   90.00
_cell.angle_gamma   90.00
#
_symmetry.space_group_name_H-M   'P 1'
#
loop_
_entity.id
_entity.type
_entity.pdbx_description
1 polymer ?
#
loop_
_entity_poly.entity_id
_entity_poly.type
_entity_poly.pdbx_seq_one_letter_code
_entity_poly.pdbx_strand_id
1 'polypeptide(L)'
;MNLTASVSMVYDGGHYIVVDSPSATDVHSKELMLKGIASRNIAPGEIQYVVTTHGHPDHFGQGNFFPNARHFFGSYEYSDTNFISTELHTKDIMQLTANVQLWNTPGHTAQDVTVMVHNVSCCGIIAVAGDLFYNEEDANEAAGIWFQEAWNPIIGKISRNKVICYADYVIPGHGKLFRITQDMKNAADCFTKYETNGEGQAAERLPQFENSLEQVVRKPAETLFSSANSLSSNYIRDPTVVPTTKTTPKPEASTATSDSTTTSMFYTVDLTAETPSTSEDGIFDTQENLPPLGLKIKKNTNYIELPDLSGDIHPVVNSFAKRVSEVLKQPQNEAEVAKLMPHFKKWQTTLTKLWNQYMQSAT
;
A
#
# COMPACT_ATOMS: atom_id res chain seq x y z
N MET A 1 -6.78 -21.95 -6.06
CA MET A 1 -7.93 -21.39 -6.82
C MET A 1 -7.40 -20.81 -8.13
N ASN A 2 -8.24 -20.52 -9.13
CA ASN A 2 -7.80 -19.71 -10.29
C ASN A 2 -8.23 -18.26 -10.02
N LEU A 3 -7.28 -17.43 -9.58
CA LEU A 3 -7.52 -16.05 -9.19
C LEU A 3 -7.46 -15.19 -10.46
N THR A 4 -8.64 -14.86 -11.00
CA THR A 4 -8.81 -13.99 -12.15
C THR A 4 -9.78 -12.88 -11.74
N ALA A 5 -9.27 -11.66 -11.61
CA ALA A 5 -10.04 -10.52 -11.14
C ALA A 5 -11.17 -10.11 -12.09
N SER A 6 -12.33 -9.77 -11.54
CA SER A 6 -13.46 -9.17 -12.22
C SER A 6 -13.19 -7.71 -12.60
N VAL A 7 -12.70 -7.47 -13.81
CA VAL A 7 -12.56 -6.11 -14.35
C VAL A 7 -13.92 -5.56 -14.77
N SER A 8 -14.33 -4.44 -14.19
CA SER A 8 -15.58 -3.75 -14.53
C SER A 8 -15.32 -2.43 -15.24
N MET A 9 -16.23 -2.04 -16.14
CA MET A 9 -16.22 -0.70 -16.74
C MET A 9 -17.60 -0.05 -16.63
N VAL A 10 -17.63 1.14 -16.04
CA VAL A 10 -18.83 1.95 -15.79
C VAL A 10 -18.75 3.20 -16.67
N TYR A 11 -19.90 3.71 -17.10
CA TYR A 11 -20.01 5.02 -17.75
C TYR A 11 -21.11 5.82 -17.07
N ASP A 12 -20.76 6.97 -16.50
CA ASP A 12 -21.70 7.89 -15.84
C ASP A 12 -21.27 9.34 -16.05
N GLY A 13 -22.24 10.24 -16.26
CA GLY A 13 -21.99 11.68 -16.35
C GLY A 13 -20.90 12.11 -17.34
N GLY A 14 -20.69 11.37 -18.44
CA GLY A 14 -19.62 11.64 -19.42
C GLY A 14 -18.24 11.07 -19.08
N HIS A 15 -18.11 10.29 -18.00
CA HIS A 15 -16.84 9.69 -17.55
C HIS A 15 -16.87 8.17 -17.71
N TYR A 16 -15.80 7.62 -18.30
CA TYR A 16 -15.49 6.19 -18.26
C TYR A 16 -14.66 5.87 -17.02
N ILE A 17 -15.09 4.85 -16.29
CA ILE A 17 -14.50 4.38 -15.04
C ILE A 17 -14.14 2.91 -15.21
N VAL A 18 -12.87 2.55 -15.01
CA VAL A 18 -12.44 1.16 -14.89
C VAL A 18 -12.31 0.81 -13.41
N VAL A 19 -12.80 -0.36 -13.01
CA VAL A 19 -12.65 -0.89 -11.65
C VAL A 19 -11.90 -2.21 -11.73
N ASP A 20 -10.77 -2.26 -11.03
CA ASP A 20 -9.70 -3.26 -11.09
C ASP A 20 -9.09 -3.48 -12.49
N SER A 21 -7.97 -4.17 -12.52
CA SER A 21 -7.25 -4.56 -13.74
C SER A 21 -6.48 -5.85 -13.48
N PRO A 22 -6.28 -6.75 -14.48
CA PRO A 22 -5.74 -8.08 -14.23
C PRO A 22 -4.30 -8.06 -13.69
N SER A 23 -3.77 -9.23 -13.34
CA SER A 23 -2.35 -9.37 -13.01
C SER A 23 -1.45 -8.88 -14.15
N ALA A 24 -0.30 -8.29 -13.79
CA ALA A 24 0.77 -7.91 -14.71
C ALA A 24 1.20 -9.09 -15.61
N THR A 25 1.09 -10.32 -15.10
CA THR A 25 1.41 -11.56 -15.82
C THR A 25 0.21 -12.25 -16.49
N ASP A 26 -1.04 -11.86 -16.20
CA ASP A 26 -2.22 -12.41 -16.86
C ASP A 26 -2.45 -11.74 -18.23
N VAL A 27 -1.67 -12.21 -19.20
CA VAL A 27 -1.79 -11.79 -20.60
C VAL A 27 -3.18 -12.08 -21.16
N HIS A 28 -3.86 -13.15 -20.73
CA HIS A 28 -5.15 -13.54 -21.31
C HIS A 28 -6.26 -12.56 -20.92
N SER A 29 -6.41 -12.31 -19.62
CA SER A 29 -7.44 -11.40 -19.10
C SER A 29 -7.12 -9.95 -19.46
N LYS A 30 -5.84 -9.57 -19.55
CA LYS A 30 -5.40 -8.27 -20.09
C LYS A 30 -5.85 -8.08 -21.54
N GLU A 31 -5.66 -9.07 -22.41
CA GLU A 31 -6.16 -9.03 -23.80
C GLU A 31 -7.69 -9.00 -23.86
N LEU A 32 -8.39 -9.67 -22.95
CA LEU A 32 -9.85 -9.65 -22.86
C LEU A 32 -10.38 -8.27 -22.42
N MET A 33 -9.76 -7.66 -21.40
CA MET A 33 -10.04 -6.29 -20.94
C MET A 33 -9.90 -5.28 -22.07
N LEU A 34 -8.73 -5.26 -22.74
CA LEU A 34 -8.45 -4.31 -23.82
C LEU A 34 -9.42 -4.48 -25.00
N LYS A 35 -9.81 -5.72 -25.35
CA LYS A 35 -10.86 -5.99 -26.35
C LYS A 35 -12.23 -5.53 -25.89
N GLY A 36 -12.57 -5.69 -24.60
CA GLY A 36 -13.82 -5.22 -24.02
C GLY A 36 -13.97 -3.69 -24.12
N ILE A 37 -12.91 -2.95 -23.83
CA ILE A 37 -12.86 -1.48 -23.96
C ILE A 37 -12.92 -1.08 -25.45
N ALA A 38 -12.06 -1.66 -26.30
CA ALA A 38 -12.04 -1.36 -27.73
C ALA A 38 -13.35 -1.70 -28.46
N SER A 39 -14.09 -2.72 -28.02
CA SER A 39 -15.41 -3.10 -28.59
C SER A 39 -16.49 -2.03 -28.44
N ARG A 40 -16.23 -1.00 -27.62
CA ARG A 40 -17.11 0.15 -27.36
C ARG A 40 -16.62 1.44 -28.04
N ASN A 41 -15.61 1.32 -28.93
CA ASN A 41 -14.90 2.42 -29.58
C ASN A 41 -14.22 3.41 -28.61
N ILE A 42 -13.71 2.89 -27.48
CA ILE A 42 -12.97 3.66 -26.47
C ILE A 42 -11.49 3.25 -26.55
N ALA A 43 -10.58 4.22 -26.51
CA ALA A 43 -9.15 3.99 -26.32
C ALA A 43 -8.79 4.02 -24.81
N PRO A 44 -7.79 3.26 -24.34
CA PRO A 44 -7.38 3.29 -22.92
C PRO A 44 -6.99 4.69 -22.40
N GLY A 45 -6.47 5.57 -23.27
CA GLY A 45 -6.19 6.98 -22.94
C GLY A 45 -7.43 7.87 -22.78
N GLU A 46 -8.63 7.37 -23.05
CA GLU A 46 -9.92 8.07 -22.86
C GLU A 46 -10.64 7.65 -21.57
N ILE A 47 -10.03 6.81 -20.73
CA ILE A 47 -10.54 6.49 -19.38
C ILE A 47 -10.19 7.65 -18.44
N GLN A 48 -11.20 8.23 -17.76
CA GLN A 48 -11.00 9.33 -16.82
C GLN A 48 -10.63 8.82 -15.42
N TYR A 49 -11.22 7.71 -14.98
CA TYR A 49 -11.06 7.19 -13.62
C TYR A 49 -10.70 5.71 -13.62
N VAL A 50 -9.73 5.34 -12.78
CA VAL A 50 -9.39 3.94 -12.47
C VAL A 50 -9.52 3.75 -10.97
N VAL A 51 -10.22 2.72 -10.53
CA VAL A 51 -10.36 2.39 -9.11
C VAL A 51 -9.79 1.00 -8.87
N THR A 52 -8.75 0.91 -8.05
CA THR A 52 -8.24 -0.35 -7.51
C THR A 52 -8.97 -0.61 -6.19
N THR A 53 -9.73 -1.70 -6.13
CA THR A 53 -10.50 -2.10 -4.94
C THR A 53 -9.58 -2.41 -3.77
N HIS A 54 -8.48 -3.14 -4.01
CA HIS A 54 -7.50 -3.50 -3.00
C HIS A 54 -6.13 -3.87 -3.60
N GLY A 55 -5.11 -3.99 -2.76
CA GLY A 55 -3.69 -4.05 -3.15
C GLY A 55 -3.12 -5.42 -3.53
N HIS A 56 -3.91 -6.36 -4.09
CA HIS A 56 -3.38 -7.65 -4.57
C HIS A 56 -3.04 -7.64 -6.08
N PRO A 57 -1.97 -8.34 -6.52
CA PRO A 57 -1.37 -8.13 -7.84
C PRO A 57 -2.30 -8.33 -9.03
N ASP A 58 -3.29 -9.20 -8.86
CA ASP A 58 -4.31 -9.56 -9.84
C ASP A 58 -5.43 -8.53 -9.99
N HIS A 59 -5.53 -7.53 -9.10
CA HIS A 59 -6.51 -6.43 -9.15
C HIS A 59 -5.91 -5.06 -9.58
N PHE A 60 -4.59 -4.88 -9.54
CA PHE A 60 -3.94 -3.60 -9.95
C PHE A 60 -2.91 -3.72 -11.09
N GLY A 61 -2.63 -4.93 -11.56
CA GLY A 61 -1.43 -5.23 -12.35
C GLY A 61 -1.33 -4.65 -13.77
N GLN A 62 -2.37 -3.99 -14.30
CA GLN A 62 -2.38 -3.41 -15.66
C GLN A 62 -2.85 -1.94 -15.70
N GLY A 63 -2.82 -1.23 -14.57
CA GLY A 63 -3.24 0.19 -14.48
C GLY A 63 -2.47 1.15 -15.40
N ASN A 64 -1.26 0.76 -15.84
CA ASN A 64 -0.41 1.53 -16.76
C ASN A 64 -0.99 1.72 -18.17
N PHE A 65 -2.06 1.00 -18.56
CA PHE A 65 -2.79 1.29 -19.80
C PHE A 65 -3.64 2.56 -19.74
N PHE A 66 -3.86 3.14 -18.56
CA PHE A 66 -4.74 4.28 -18.33
C PHE A 66 -3.96 5.51 -17.81
N PRO A 67 -2.89 5.98 -18.51
CA PRO A 67 -1.98 7.01 -18.00
C PRO A 67 -2.63 8.39 -17.83
N ASN A 68 -3.73 8.66 -18.55
CA ASN A 68 -4.47 9.92 -18.48
C ASN A 68 -5.52 9.94 -17.34
N ALA A 69 -5.73 8.82 -16.65
CA ALA A 69 -6.74 8.71 -15.61
C ALA A 69 -6.27 9.30 -14.27
N ARG A 70 -7.24 9.65 -13.43
CA ARG A 70 -7.04 9.76 -11.97
C ARG A 70 -7.26 8.36 -11.40
N HIS A 71 -6.24 7.83 -10.72
CA HIS A 71 -6.25 6.50 -10.12
C HIS A 71 -6.60 6.59 -8.64
N PHE A 72 -7.47 5.71 -8.16
CA PHE A 72 -7.95 5.68 -6.78
C PHE A 72 -7.59 4.34 -6.14
N PHE A 73 -7.02 4.39 -4.92
CA PHE A 73 -6.70 3.21 -4.12
C PHE A 73 -6.82 3.54 -2.63
N GLY A 74 -7.75 2.86 -1.93
CA GLY A 74 -8.06 3.15 -0.53
C GLY A 74 -8.44 4.62 -0.33
N SER A 75 -7.70 5.33 0.52
CA SER A 75 -7.88 6.78 0.78
C SER A 75 -6.98 7.69 -0.06
N TYR A 76 -6.40 7.20 -1.16
CA TYR A 76 -5.55 7.97 -2.06
C TYR A 76 -6.16 8.14 -3.45
N GLU A 77 -5.90 9.31 -4.02
CA GLU A 77 -6.00 9.61 -5.45
C GLU A 77 -4.60 9.95 -5.97
N TYR A 78 -4.24 9.46 -7.15
CA TYR A 78 -2.95 9.74 -7.77
C TYR A 78 -3.02 9.85 -9.30
N SER A 79 -2.06 10.58 -9.87
CA SER A 79 -1.83 10.66 -11.31
C SER A 79 -0.38 11.12 -11.53
N ASP A 80 0.35 10.40 -12.40
CA ASP A 80 1.82 10.50 -12.51
C ASP A 80 2.50 10.42 -11.12
N THR A 81 3.27 11.44 -10.74
CA THR A 81 4.03 11.54 -9.49
C THR A 81 3.27 12.27 -8.37
N ASN A 82 2.05 12.73 -8.63
CA ASN A 82 1.21 13.45 -7.66
C ASN A 82 0.27 12.50 -6.92
N PHE A 83 0.27 12.57 -5.59
CA PHE A 83 -0.54 11.76 -4.68
C PHE A 83 -1.24 12.65 -3.66
N ILE A 84 -2.56 12.52 -3.52
CA ILE A 84 -3.37 13.27 -2.55
C ILE A 84 -4.27 12.33 -1.73
N SER A 85 -4.55 12.70 -0.49
CA SER A 85 -5.55 12.00 0.33
C SER A 85 -6.96 12.44 -0.06
N THR A 86 -7.86 11.47 -0.23
CA THR A 86 -9.27 11.71 -0.57
C THR A 86 -10.15 11.85 0.66
N GLU A 87 -11.44 12.15 0.46
CA GLU A 87 -12.42 12.20 1.55
C GLU A 87 -12.48 10.89 2.36
N LEU A 88 -12.19 9.74 1.73
CA LEU A 88 -12.15 8.42 2.37
C LEU A 88 -11.11 8.28 3.49
N HIS A 89 -10.18 9.22 3.64
CA HIS A 89 -9.29 9.26 4.80
C HIS A 89 -10.06 9.54 6.12
N THR A 90 -11.16 10.30 6.01
CA THR A 90 -11.96 10.79 7.14
C THR A 90 -13.41 10.34 7.13
N LYS A 91 -13.97 10.05 5.95
CA LYS A 91 -15.37 9.61 5.75
C LYS A 91 -15.44 8.14 5.32
N ASP A 92 -16.61 7.55 5.48
CA ASP A 92 -16.92 6.20 4.99
C ASP A 92 -17.26 6.13 3.50
N ILE A 93 -17.60 7.27 2.88
CA ILE A 93 -18.12 7.39 1.51
C ILE A 93 -17.53 8.64 0.86
N MET A 94 -17.18 8.52 -0.42
CA MET A 94 -16.80 9.62 -1.32
C MET A 94 -17.66 9.55 -2.59
N GLN A 95 -18.10 10.69 -3.09
CA GLN A 95 -18.81 10.79 -4.38
C GLN A 95 -17.78 10.90 -5.52
N LEU A 96 -17.87 10.07 -6.56
CA LEU A 96 -16.94 10.08 -7.69
C LEU A 96 -17.57 10.71 -8.95
N THR A 97 -18.83 10.39 -9.24
CA THR A 97 -19.67 11.03 -10.26
C THR A 97 -21.10 11.20 -9.75
N ALA A 98 -22.08 11.53 -10.58
CA ALA A 98 -23.47 11.71 -10.15
C ALA A 98 -24.10 10.43 -9.57
N ASN A 99 -23.83 9.28 -10.19
CA ASN A 99 -24.37 7.97 -9.80
C ASN A 99 -23.33 7.00 -9.23
N VAL A 100 -22.03 7.36 -9.18
CA VAL A 100 -20.97 6.48 -8.66
C VAL A 100 -20.35 7.03 -7.38
N GLN A 101 -20.26 6.17 -6.38
CA GLN A 101 -19.61 6.42 -5.08
C GLN A 101 -18.50 5.40 -4.82
N LEU A 102 -17.48 5.83 -4.08
CA LEU A 102 -16.50 4.94 -3.46
C LEU A 102 -16.86 4.80 -1.99
N TRP A 103 -16.95 3.56 -1.50
CA TRP A 103 -17.26 3.24 -0.10
C TRP A 103 -16.05 2.56 0.53
N ASN A 104 -15.62 3.04 1.69
CA ASN A 104 -14.70 2.29 2.54
C ASN A 104 -15.43 1.01 3.02
N THR A 105 -14.84 -0.14 2.68
CA THR A 105 -15.35 -1.47 3.01
C THR A 105 -14.24 -2.42 3.46
N PRO A 106 -13.34 -2.03 4.40
CA PRO A 106 -12.21 -2.85 4.81
C PRO A 106 -12.64 -4.22 5.32
N GLY A 107 -11.85 -5.24 5.04
CA GLY A 107 -12.12 -6.61 5.45
C GLY A 107 -11.07 -7.59 4.98
N HIS A 108 -11.00 -7.80 3.67
CA HIS A 108 -9.98 -8.62 3.01
C HIS A 108 -8.60 -7.98 3.14
N THR A 109 -8.52 -6.67 2.92
CA THR A 109 -7.39 -5.82 3.32
C THR A 109 -7.88 -4.65 4.19
N ALA A 110 -6.94 -3.92 4.79
CA ALA A 110 -7.25 -2.70 5.54
C ALA A 110 -7.65 -1.50 4.65
N GLN A 111 -7.55 -1.63 3.33
CA GLN A 111 -7.67 -0.53 2.36
C GLN A 111 -8.79 -0.76 1.33
N ASP A 112 -9.61 -1.80 1.51
CA ASP A 112 -10.64 -2.19 0.53
C ASP A 112 -11.67 -1.08 0.29
N VAL A 113 -11.90 -0.78 -0.99
CA VAL A 113 -12.98 0.10 -1.44
C VAL A 113 -13.95 -0.62 -2.38
N THR A 114 -15.24 -0.43 -2.11
CA THR A 114 -16.33 -0.89 -2.99
C THR A 114 -16.81 0.28 -3.85
N VAL A 115 -16.99 0.06 -5.14
CA VAL A 115 -17.58 1.03 -6.07
C VAL A 115 -19.08 0.79 -6.16
N MET A 116 -19.87 1.71 -5.60
CA MET A 116 -21.33 1.64 -5.61
C MET A 116 -21.86 2.43 -6.80
N VAL A 117 -22.47 1.73 -7.75
CA VAL A 117 -23.09 2.29 -8.96
C VAL A 117 -24.60 2.29 -8.79
N HIS A 118 -25.17 3.47 -8.67
CA HIS A 118 -26.61 3.69 -8.51
C HIS A 118 -27.32 3.81 -9.87
N ASN A 119 -28.65 3.67 -9.86
CA ASN A 119 -29.52 3.93 -11.02
C ASN A 119 -29.18 3.12 -12.30
N VAL A 120 -28.60 1.92 -12.16
CA VAL A 120 -28.29 1.06 -13.30
C VAL A 120 -29.57 0.50 -13.91
N SER A 121 -29.86 0.87 -15.16
CA SER A 121 -31.17 0.66 -15.80
C SER A 121 -31.66 -0.79 -15.90
N CYS A 122 -30.77 -1.77 -15.81
CA CYS A 122 -31.12 -3.20 -15.79
C CYS A 122 -31.39 -3.75 -14.39
N CYS A 123 -30.85 -3.11 -13.35
CA CYS A 123 -30.33 -3.84 -12.20
C CYS A 123 -30.43 -3.09 -10.85
N GLY A 124 -30.82 -1.80 -10.83
CA GLY A 124 -30.88 -1.02 -9.60
C GLY A 124 -29.50 -0.55 -9.13
N ILE A 125 -29.08 -0.94 -7.93
CA ILE A 125 -27.76 -0.61 -7.37
C ILE A 125 -26.81 -1.80 -7.53
N ILE A 126 -25.68 -1.59 -8.21
CA ILE A 126 -24.60 -2.59 -8.35
C ILE A 126 -23.39 -2.18 -7.52
N ALA A 127 -22.90 -3.08 -6.68
CA ALA A 127 -21.62 -2.95 -5.98
C ALA A 127 -20.52 -3.69 -6.72
N VAL A 128 -19.46 -3.01 -7.20
CA VAL A 128 -18.21 -3.66 -7.60
C VAL A 128 -17.30 -3.71 -6.38
N ALA A 129 -17.21 -4.88 -5.76
CA ALA A 129 -16.77 -5.01 -4.38
C ALA A 129 -15.33 -5.55 -4.23
N GLY A 130 -14.71 -5.97 -5.33
CA GLY A 130 -13.45 -6.71 -5.31
C GLY A 130 -13.56 -7.94 -4.39
N ASP A 131 -12.47 -8.28 -3.72
CA ASP A 131 -12.41 -9.40 -2.79
C ASP A 131 -13.07 -9.16 -1.43
N LEU A 132 -13.89 -8.11 -1.27
CA LEU A 132 -14.89 -8.11 -0.19
C LEU A 132 -15.84 -9.32 -0.31
N PHE A 133 -16.04 -9.82 -1.54
CA PHE A 133 -16.66 -11.10 -1.86
C PHE A 133 -15.86 -11.79 -2.96
N TYR A 134 -15.41 -13.03 -2.75
CA TYR A 134 -14.74 -13.79 -3.81
C TYR A 134 -15.73 -14.20 -4.92
N ASN A 135 -16.93 -14.66 -4.54
CA ASN A 135 -18.00 -15.06 -5.46
C ASN A 135 -19.33 -15.23 -4.71
N GLU A 136 -20.39 -15.69 -5.39
CA GLU A 136 -21.72 -15.92 -4.80
C GLU A 136 -21.76 -17.05 -3.76
N GLU A 137 -20.92 -18.09 -3.91
CA GLU A 137 -20.82 -19.22 -2.96
C GLU A 137 -20.25 -18.71 -1.63
N ASP A 138 -19.09 -18.05 -1.68
CA ASP A 138 -18.49 -17.31 -0.55
C ASP A 138 -19.48 -16.32 0.07
N ALA A 139 -20.21 -15.55 -0.74
CA ALA A 139 -21.15 -14.53 -0.23
C ALA A 139 -22.30 -15.11 0.61
N ASN A 140 -22.61 -16.40 0.48
CA ASN A 140 -23.60 -17.12 1.28
C ASN A 140 -22.97 -17.92 2.44
N GLU A 141 -21.64 -18.09 2.49
CA GLU A 141 -20.96 -18.76 3.60
C GLU A 141 -20.78 -17.86 4.84
N ALA A 142 -21.00 -18.44 6.02
CA ALA A 142 -20.87 -17.72 7.29
C ALA A 142 -19.40 -17.60 7.79
N ALA A 143 -18.55 -18.57 7.42
CA ALA A 143 -17.15 -18.69 7.87
C ALA A 143 -16.30 -19.47 6.84
N GLY A 144 -16.37 -19.05 5.58
CA GLY A 144 -15.70 -19.70 4.44
C GLY A 144 -14.19 -19.48 4.35
N ILE A 145 -13.61 -19.83 3.19
CA ILE A 145 -12.19 -19.59 2.92
C ILE A 145 -11.80 -18.11 3.06
N TRP A 146 -12.67 -17.20 2.58
CA TRP A 146 -12.51 -15.76 2.72
C TRP A 146 -12.35 -15.33 4.20
N PHE A 147 -13.07 -15.96 5.13
CA PHE A 147 -12.98 -15.64 6.56
C PHE A 147 -11.59 -15.97 7.15
N GLN A 148 -10.87 -16.92 6.53
CA GLN A 148 -9.55 -17.38 6.96
C GLN A 148 -8.41 -16.56 6.33
N GLU A 149 -8.63 -16.00 5.15
CA GLU A 149 -7.64 -15.23 4.38
C GLU A 149 -7.75 -13.72 4.61
N ALA A 150 -8.93 -13.20 4.98
CA ALA A 150 -9.19 -11.78 5.19
C ALA A 150 -8.35 -11.19 6.35
N TRP A 151 -7.75 -10.01 6.12
CA TRP A 151 -6.99 -9.23 7.11
C TRP A 151 -7.74 -9.00 8.43
N ASN A 152 -9.06 -8.76 8.35
CA ASN A 152 -9.92 -8.71 9.53
C ASN A 152 -11.34 -9.18 9.17
N PRO A 153 -11.68 -10.47 9.39
CA PRO A 153 -12.98 -11.00 8.98
C PRO A 153 -14.15 -10.45 9.80
N ILE A 154 -13.91 -9.91 11.01
CA ILE A 154 -14.97 -9.27 11.83
C ILE A 154 -15.37 -7.93 11.22
N ILE A 155 -14.39 -7.06 10.93
CA ILE A 155 -14.63 -5.78 10.25
C ILE A 155 -15.15 -6.02 8.82
N GLY A 156 -14.57 -6.99 8.11
CA GLY A 156 -15.03 -7.37 6.79
C GLY A 156 -16.46 -7.94 6.76
N LYS A 157 -16.92 -8.63 7.81
CA LYS A 157 -18.33 -9.06 7.91
C LYS A 157 -19.28 -7.86 8.08
N ILE A 158 -18.86 -6.81 8.80
CA ILE A 158 -19.61 -5.54 8.87
C ILE A 158 -19.64 -4.89 7.47
N SER A 159 -18.51 -4.85 6.75
CA SER A 159 -18.42 -4.33 5.38
C SER A 159 -19.27 -5.13 4.38
N ARG A 160 -19.26 -6.47 4.43
CA ARG A 160 -20.11 -7.36 3.62
C ARG A 160 -21.60 -7.11 3.90
N ASN A 161 -22.00 -7.04 5.18
CA ASN A 161 -23.37 -6.72 5.56
C ASN A 161 -23.78 -5.30 5.05
N LYS A 162 -22.90 -4.29 5.21
CA LYS A 162 -23.09 -2.92 4.69
C LYS A 162 -23.37 -2.92 3.18
N VAL A 163 -22.62 -3.69 2.38
CA VAL A 163 -22.89 -3.80 0.93
C VAL A 163 -24.19 -4.56 0.65
N ILE A 164 -24.43 -5.71 1.32
CA ILE A 164 -25.64 -6.52 1.16
C ILE A 164 -26.93 -5.72 1.42
N CYS A 165 -26.95 -4.83 2.41
CA CYS A 165 -28.16 -4.09 2.73
C CYS A 165 -28.57 -3.07 1.66
N TYR A 166 -27.60 -2.38 1.03
CA TYR A 166 -27.87 -1.27 0.11
C TYR A 166 -27.85 -1.65 -1.37
N ALA A 167 -27.06 -2.65 -1.79
CA ALA A 167 -27.02 -3.06 -3.20
C ALA A 167 -28.15 -4.04 -3.56
N ASP A 168 -28.45 -4.16 -4.85
CA ASP A 168 -29.32 -5.19 -5.43
C ASP A 168 -28.49 -6.33 -6.04
N TYR A 169 -27.31 -6.01 -6.58
CA TYR A 169 -26.36 -6.96 -7.17
C TYR A 169 -24.91 -6.64 -6.74
N VAL A 170 -24.06 -7.67 -6.76
CA VAL A 170 -22.62 -7.56 -6.49
C VAL A 170 -21.85 -8.11 -7.69
N ILE A 171 -20.80 -7.39 -8.12
CA ILE A 171 -19.70 -7.93 -8.91
C ILE A 171 -18.57 -8.27 -7.92
N PRO A 172 -18.34 -9.57 -7.63
CA PRO A 172 -17.30 -10.04 -6.72
C PRO A 172 -15.94 -10.13 -7.41
N GLY A 173 -14.86 -10.22 -6.63
CA GLY A 173 -13.49 -10.25 -7.14
C GLY A 173 -13.15 -11.41 -8.07
N HIS A 174 -13.68 -12.62 -7.83
CA HIS A 174 -13.34 -13.84 -8.58
C HIS A 174 -14.60 -14.62 -9.02
N GLY A 175 -15.61 -13.92 -9.53
CA GLY A 175 -16.90 -14.53 -9.87
C GLY A 175 -17.76 -13.73 -10.82
N LYS A 176 -18.96 -14.26 -11.11
CA LYS A 176 -19.97 -13.56 -11.91
C LYS A 176 -20.73 -12.55 -11.06
N LEU A 177 -21.31 -11.54 -11.72
CA LEU A 177 -22.39 -10.72 -11.16
C LEU A 177 -23.46 -11.64 -10.54
N PHE A 178 -23.76 -11.46 -9.26
CA PHE A 178 -24.84 -12.17 -8.57
C PHE A 178 -25.84 -11.20 -7.95
N ARG A 179 -27.05 -11.69 -7.67
CA ARG A 179 -28.14 -10.89 -7.08
C ARG A 179 -28.18 -11.11 -5.57
N ILE A 180 -28.25 -10.04 -4.80
CA ILE A 180 -28.46 -10.15 -3.36
C ILE A 180 -29.88 -10.70 -3.10
N THR A 181 -29.95 -11.82 -2.38
CA THR A 181 -31.24 -12.48 -2.06
C THR A 181 -31.89 -11.84 -0.82
N GLN A 182 -33.18 -12.11 -0.61
CA GLN A 182 -33.84 -11.69 0.63
C GLN A 182 -33.20 -12.37 1.85
N ASP A 183 -32.78 -13.64 1.72
CA ASP A 183 -32.14 -14.38 2.80
C ASP A 183 -30.77 -13.80 3.18
N MET A 184 -30.00 -13.29 2.20
CA MET A 184 -28.79 -12.50 2.48
C MET A 184 -29.12 -11.22 3.25
N LYS A 185 -30.16 -10.47 2.87
CA LYS A 185 -30.57 -9.25 3.60
C LYS A 185 -31.14 -9.55 4.99
N ASN A 186 -31.75 -10.72 5.19
CA ASN A 186 -32.17 -11.21 6.50
C ASN A 186 -30.95 -11.60 7.37
N ALA A 187 -29.99 -12.35 6.81
CA ALA A 187 -28.77 -12.79 7.51
C ALA A 187 -27.74 -11.67 7.74
N ALA A 188 -27.85 -10.56 7.01
CA ALA A 188 -27.11 -9.32 7.23
C ALA A 188 -27.83 -8.35 8.20
N ASP A 189 -29.02 -8.71 8.68
CA ASP A 189 -29.87 -7.97 9.62
C ASP A 189 -30.29 -6.56 9.15
N CYS A 190 -30.58 -6.43 7.85
CA CYS A 190 -30.76 -5.12 7.18
C CYS A 190 -32.01 -4.31 7.59
N PHE A 191 -32.87 -4.82 8.47
CA PHE A 191 -34.21 -4.28 8.72
C PHE A 191 -34.49 -3.95 10.19
N THR A 192 -33.61 -4.31 11.14
CA THR A 192 -33.85 -4.22 12.60
C THR A 192 -33.66 -2.84 13.22
N LYS A 193 -33.22 -1.82 12.47
CA LYS A 193 -33.14 -0.43 12.98
C LYS A 193 -34.50 0.31 13.07
N TYR A 194 -35.63 -0.39 12.90
CA TYR A 194 -36.96 0.14 13.18
C TYR A 194 -37.82 -0.86 13.96
N GLU A 195 -37.74 -0.81 15.29
CA GLU A 195 -38.87 -1.26 16.12
C GLU A 195 -40.09 -0.39 15.80
N THR A 196 -41.27 -1.01 15.77
CA THR A 196 -42.48 -0.36 15.23
C THR A 196 -43.08 0.63 16.23
N ASN A 197 -42.84 1.92 16.02
CA ASN A 197 -43.79 2.95 16.46
C ASN A 197 -45.15 2.66 15.80
N GLY A 198 -46.15 2.32 16.62
CA GLY A 198 -47.34 1.61 16.20
C GLY A 198 -48.40 2.44 15.47
N GLU A 199 -48.10 2.95 14.27
CA GLU A 199 -49.10 3.44 13.31
C GLU A 199 -48.66 3.14 11.87
N GLY A 200 -49.48 2.42 11.11
CA GLY A 200 -49.07 1.76 9.86
C GLY A 200 -49.03 2.69 8.66
N GLN A 201 -47.94 3.42 8.46
CA GLN A 201 -47.65 4.14 7.21
C GLN A 201 -46.29 3.72 6.61
N ALA A 202 -46.30 3.39 5.32
CA ALA A 202 -45.11 2.94 4.60
C ALA A 202 -44.29 4.14 4.08
N ALA A 203 -43.41 4.67 4.92
CA ALA A 203 -42.37 5.61 4.51
C ALA A 203 -41.33 4.94 3.57
N GLU A 204 -40.58 5.75 2.82
CA GLU A 204 -39.61 5.25 1.84
C GLU A 204 -38.47 4.46 2.50
N ARG A 205 -38.19 3.27 1.95
CA ARG A 205 -37.23 2.31 2.51
C ARG A 205 -35.79 2.60 2.09
N LEU A 206 -35.12 3.45 2.85
CA LEU A 206 -33.66 3.48 2.94
C LEU A 206 -33.25 3.28 4.41
N PRO A 207 -32.48 2.23 4.76
CA PRO A 207 -31.99 2.06 6.12
C PRO A 207 -30.95 3.15 6.43
N GLN A 208 -31.17 3.98 7.45
CA GLN A 208 -30.14 4.90 7.93
C GLN A 208 -29.23 4.18 8.94
N PHE A 209 -28.05 3.79 8.49
CA PHE A 209 -26.99 3.37 9.38
C PHE A 209 -26.30 4.60 9.99
N GLU A 210 -26.82 5.11 11.10
CA GLU A 210 -26.02 5.95 12.01
C GLU A 210 -24.81 5.14 12.50
N ASN A 211 -23.61 5.66 12.24
CA ASN A 211 -22.32 5.07 12.60
C ASN A 211 -22.00 5.32 14.08
N SER A 212 -22.49 4.45 14.97
CA SER A 212 -22.01 4.37 16.37
C SER A 212 -20.55 3.86 16.51
N LEU A 213 -19.86 3.64 15.38
CA LEU A 213 -18.50 3.11 15.31
C LEU A 213 -17.38 4.13 15.53
N GLU A 214 -17.66 5.44 15.58
CA GLU A 214 -16.64 6.49 15.83
C GLU A 214 -15.85 6.27 17.14
N GLN A 215 -16.40 5.54 18.11
CA GLN A 215 -15.76 5.26 19.40
C GLN A 215 -14.96 3.95 19.45
N VAL A 216 -15.01 3.08 18.42
CA VAL A 216 -14.23 1.83 18.38
C VAL A 216 -12.81 2.08 17.82
N VAL A 217 -12.11 2.98 18.50
CA VAL A 217 -10.64 3.03 18.61
C VAL A 217 -9.87 2.97 17.27
N ARG A 218 -9.83 4.11 16.54
CA ARG A 218 -8.69 4.43 15.67
C ARG A 218 -7.43 4.65 16.53
N LYS A 219 -6.83 3.57 17.05
CA LYS A 219 -5.43 3.61 17.53
C LYS A 219 -4.51 3.78 16.30
N PRO A 220 -3.51 4.67 16.33
CA PRO A 220 -2.53 4.74 15.26
C PRO A 220 -1.74 3.43 15.17
N ALA A 221 -1.35 3.04 13.95
CA ALA A 221 -0.69 1.76 13.67
C ALA A 221 0.81 1.76 14.04
N GLU A 222 1.14 2.05 15.30
CA GLU A 222 2.53 2.10 15.80
C GLU A 222 3.11 0.73 16.20
N THR A 223 2.47 -0.39 15.84
CA THR A 223 3.00 -1.75 16.08
C THR A 223 2.68 -2.73 14.94
N LEU A 224 3.30 -2.57 13.76
CA LEU A 224 3.38 -3.67 12.76
C LEU A 224 4.56 -3.57 11.76
N PHE A 225 5.71 -3.03 12.18
CA PHE A 225 6.97 -3.13 11.42
C PHE A 225 7.95 -4.10 12.10
N SER A 226 7.68 -5.41 11.97
CA SER A 226 8.52 -6.49 12.52
C SER A 226 8.72 -7.68 11.56
N SER A 227 8.73 -7.43 10.26
CA SER A 227 9.12 -8.37 9.19
C SER A 227 9.42 -7.59 7.91
N ALA A 228 10.40 -8.05 7.10
CA ALA A 228 10.82 -7.56 5.77
C ALA A 228 10.96 -6.01 5.58
N ASN A 229 12.11 -5.42 5.25
CA ASN A 229 13.24 -5.93 4.47
C ASN A 229 12.83 -6.61 3.16
N SER A 230 12.00 -5.94 2.36
CA SER A 230 12.00 -6.09 0.90
C SER A 230 13.15 -5.28 0.29
N LEU A 231 13.73 -5.77 -0.80
CA LEU A 231 14.85 -5.13 -1.49
C LEU A 231 14.36 -4.22 -2.62
N SER A 232 14.80 -2.96 -2.58
CA SER A 232 15.21 -2.11 -3.72
C SER A 232 14.29 -1.88 -4.93
N SER A 233 14.29 -0.63 -5.41
CA SER A 233 13.90 -0.27 -6.77
C SER A 233 14.76 0.90 -7.28
N ASN A 234 15.01 0.93 -8.60
CA ASN A 234 14.61 2.02 -9.51
C ASN A 234 15.04 1.76 -11.00
N TYR A 235 15.99 2.49 -11.63
CA TYR A 235 15.99 2.87 -13.07
C TYR A 235 16.03 4.41 -13.17
N ILE A 236 16.70 5.23 -14.02
CA ILE A 236 17.34 5.17 -15.36
C ILE A 236 18.43 6.30 -15.54
N ARG A 237 19.73 5.93 -15.75
CA ARG A 237 20.77 6.53 -16.68
C ARG A 237 21.58 7.86 -16.47
N ASP A 238 22.91 7.78 -16.77
CA ASP A 238 23.69 8.28 -17.97
C ASP A 238 23.69 9.81 -18.31
N PRO A 239 24.68 10.43 -19.05
CA PRO A 239 25.72 9.81 -19.89
C PRO A 239 27.15 10.44 -19.92
N THR A 240 28.17 9.66 -20.37
CA THR A 240 29.11 10.13 -21.44
C THR A 240 29.97 9.02 -22.10
N VAL A 241 30.22 9.21 -23.40
CA VAL A 241 30.93 8.35 -24.37
C VAL A 241 32.48 8.47 -24.18
N VAL A 242 33.34 7.48 -24.44
CA VAL A 242 33.99 7.12 -25.73
C VAL A 242 34.77 5.78 -25.59
N PRO A 243 34.81 4.88 -26.61
CA PRO A 243 35.33 3.52 -26.46
C PRO A 243 36.75 3.26 -27.04
N THR A 244 37.38 2.16 -26.61
CA THR A 244 38.51 1.51 -27.32
C THR A 244 38.36 -0.01 -27.37
N THR A 245 38.75 -0.61 -28.50
CA THR A 245 38.55 -2.04 -28.83
C THR A 245 39.84 -2.84 -28.68
N LYS A 246 39.77 -4.13 -28.27
CA LYS A 246 40.45 -5.25 -28.98
C LYS A 246 40.18 -6.68 -28.43
N THR A 247 39.92 -7.58 -29.38
CA THR A 247 40.26 -9.04 -29.43
C THR A 247 39.96 -9.96 -28.25
N THR A 248 38.98 -10.85 -28.45
CA THR A 248 38.79 -12.12 -27.74
C THR A 248 39.73 -13.22 -28.23
N PRO A 249 40.21 -14.11 -27.33
CA PRO A 249 40.55 -15.50 -27.64
C PRO A 249 39.33 -16.43 -27.53
N LYS A 250 39.45 -17.64 -28.08
CA LYS A 250 38.45 -18.73 -28.04
C LYS A 250 38.71 -19.63 -26.81
N PRO A 251 37.69 -20.19 -26.12
CA PRO A 251 37.91 -20.89 -24.85
C PRO A 251 38.58 -22.26 -25.00
N GLU A 252 39.51 -22.55 -24.10
CA GLU A 252 39.96 -23.91 -23.76
C GLU A 252 39.22 -24.40 -22.51
N ALA A 253 38.95 -25.71 -22.44
CA ALA A 253 38.19 -26.32 -21.36
C ALA A 253 39.10 -26.83 -20.24
N SER A 254 39.37 -26.00 -19.23
CA SER A 254 40.03 -26.42 -17.99
C SER A 254 39.02 -26.83 -16.93
N THR A 255 39.00 -28.11 -16.54
CA THR A 255 38.23 -28.58 -15.38
C THR A 255 38.82 -28.00 -14.09
N ALA A 256 38.06 -27.13 -13.41
CA ALA A 256 38.40 -26.57 -12.11
C ALA A 256 37.29 -26.85 -11.09
N THR A 257 37.70 -26.98 -9.82
CA THR A 257 36.87 -27.33 -8.67
C THR A 257 35.77 -26.32 -8.38
N SER A 258 34.67 -26.80 -7.78
CA SER A 258 33.55 -25.98 -7.32
C SER A 258 33.91 -25.16 -6.09
N ASP A 259 33.95 -23.84 -6.23
CA ASP A 259 33.77 -22.89 -5.11
C ASP A 259 33.02 -21.65 -5.63
N SER A 260 31.70 -21.79 -5.78
CA SER A 260 30.85 -20.68 -6.23
C SER A 260 30.30 -19.90 -5.03
N THR A 261 31.11 -19.02 -4.47
CA THR A 261 30.63 -17.89 -3.66
C THR A 261 29.97 -16.86 -4.59
N THR A 262 28.80 -17.21 -5.13
CA THR A 262 27.98 -16.39 -6.03
C THR A 262 27.47 -15.15 -5.31
N THR A 263 28.33 -14.14 -5.26
CA THR A 263 28.03 -12.82 -4.71
C THR A 263 26.92 -12.19 -5.56
N SER A 264 25.77 -11.97 -4.93
CA SER A 264 24.62 -11.36 -5.61
C SER A 264 24.94 -9.90 -5.95
N MET A 265 25.07 -9.59 -7.24
CA MET A 265 25.38 -8.23 -7.69
C MET A 265 24.17 -7.32 -7.47
N PHE A 266 24.36 -6.31 -6.62
CA PHE A 266 23.37 -5.27 -6.38
C PHE A 266 23.68 -4.05 -7.23
N TYR A 267 22.73 -3.66 -8.09
CA TYR A 267 22.83 -2.43 -8.85
C TYR A 267 21.75 -1.46 -8.35
N THR A 268 22.14 -0.28 -7.88
CA THR A 268 21.24 0.89 -7.76
C THR A 268 21.16 1.62 -9.10
N VAL A 269 20.75 0.85 -10.10
CA VAL A 269 19.49 1.09 -10.81
C VAL A 269 18.66 2.23 -10.17
N ASP A 270 18.87 3.51 -10.56
CA ASP A 270 18.08 4.69 -10.11
C ASP A 270 17.99 5.88 -11.12
N LEU A 271 16.96 6.72 -10.99
CA LEU A 271 16.59 7.86 -11.86
C LEU A 271 17.19 9.18 -11.37
N THR A 272 17.78 9.19 -10.18
CA THR A 272 18.30 10.37 -9.48
C THR A 272 19.65 10.17 -8.80
N ALA A 273 20.15 8.95 -8.70
CA ALA A 273 21.40 8.60 -8.02
C ALA A 273 22.45 8.03 -8.99
N GLU A 274 23.68 8.51 -8.82
CA GLU A 274 24.84 8.05 -9.57
C GLU A 274 25.29 6.66 -9.10
N THR A 275 25.66 5.78 -10.05
CA THR A 275 26.19 4.46 -9.73
C THR A 275 27.57 4.59 -9.05
N PRO A 276 27.82 3.95 -7.89
CA PRO A 276 29.12 4.02 -7.24
C PRO A 276 30.23 3.42 -8.13
N SER A 277 31.22 4.24 -8.50
CA SER A 277 32.40 3.76 -9.23
C SER A 277 33.30 2.91 -8.32
N THR A 278 33.56 1.66 -8.71
CA THR A 278 34.48 0.79 -7.98
C THR A 278 35.93 1.20 -8.25
N SER A 279 36.50 2.00 -7.36
CA SER A 279 37.95 2.14 -7.21
C SER A 279 38.36 1.57 -5.84
N GLU A 280 39.14 0.48 -5.86
CA GLU A 280 39.92 0.10 -4.69
C GLU A 280 41.06 1.11 -4.52
N ASP A 281 40.95 1.99 -3.52
CA ASP A 281 42.12 2.51 -2.81
C ASP A 281 41.69 3.02 -1.43
N GLY A 282 42.49 2.75 -0.41
CA GLY A 282 42.09 2.95 0.98
C GLY A 282 42.58 4.28 1.56
N ILE A 283 41.65 5.17 1.92
CA ILE A 283 41.77 6.13 3.04
C ILE A 283 40.36 6.63 3.41
N PHE A 284 40.05 6.69 4.71
CA PHE A 284 38.88 7.42 5.20
C PHE A 284 39.23 8.92 5.24
N ASP A 285 38.75 9.71 4.28
CA ASP A 285 38.60 11.15 4.49
C ASP A 285 37.20 11.45 5.05
N THR A 286 37.11 12.42 5.96
CA THR A 286 35.95 12.62 6.85
C THR A 286 35.48 14.07 6.87
N GLN A 287 34.96 14.54 5.73
CA GLN A 287 34.14 15.76 5.68
C GLN A 287 33.25 15.80 4.44
N GLU A 288 31.96 15.51 4.61
CA GLU A 288 30.87 16.46 4.29
C GLU A 288 29.50 15.93 4.77
N ASN A 289 28.52 16.83 4.88
CA ASN A 289 27.08 16.56 5.09
C ASN A 289 26.66 15.75 6.34
N LEU A 290 26.84 16.35 7.53
CA LEU A 290 26.11 15.99 8.76
C LEU A 290 25.52 17.23 9.49
N PRO A 291 24.21 17.48 9.37
CA PRO A 291 23.49 18.45 10.22
C PRO A 291 22.26 17.85 10.95
N PRO A 292 21.77 18.46 12.05
CA PRO A 292 22.33 19.54 12.85
C PRO A 292 22.60 19.10 14.31
N LEU A 293 23.52 18.15 14.49
CA LEU A 293 24.12 17.86 15.81
C LEU A 293 25.63 17.71 15.60
N GLY A 294 26.39 18.76 15.93
CA GLY A 294 27.85 18.88 15.71
C GLY A 294 28.71 17.98 16.62
N LEU A 295 28.20 16.80 16.95
CA LEU A 295 28.79 15.85 17.89
C LEU A 295 30.00 15.16 17.25
N LYS A 296 31.20 15.68 17.53
CA LYS A 296 32.47 15.03 17.17
C LYS A 296 32.64 13.74 18.00
N ILE A 297 32.16 12.64 17.46
CA ILE A 297 32.24 11.29 18.06
C ILE A 297 33.71 10.85 18.15
N LYS A 298 34.11 10.25 19.27
CA LYS A 298 35.41 9.57 19.40
C LYS A 298 35.24 8.06 19.23
N LYS A 299 35.86 7.48 18.18
CA LYS A 299 36.17 6.04 18.12
C LYS A 299 37.43 5.81 18.95
N ASN A 300 37.31 5.06 20.05
CA ASN A 300 38.45 4.48 20.76
C ASN A 300 38.64 3.04 20.28
N THR A 301 39.76 2.38 20.63
CA THR A 301 40.12 1.05 20.10
C THR A 301 39.04 -0.02 20.32
N ASN A 302 38.35 0.02 21.47
CA ASN A 302 37.44 -1.04 21.91
C ASN A 302 36.00 -0.55 22.21
N TYR A 303 35.69 0.73 21.97
CA TYR A 303 34.38 1.34 22.28
C TYR A 303 34.18 2.67 21.51
N ILE A 304 32.92 3.12 21.42
CA ILE A 304 32.55 4.42 20.83
C ILE A 304 32.07 5.34 21.95
N GLU A 305 32.59 6.56 22.00
CA GLU A 305 32.16 7.56 22.98
C GLU A 305 31.36 8.69 22.32
N LEU A 306 30.10 8.82 22.74
CA LEU A 306 29.30 10.02 22.54
C LEU A 306 29.83 11.12 23.49
N PRO A 307 29.92 12.39 23.03
CA PRO A 307 30.33 13.49 23.89
C PRO A 307 29.30 13.73 25.00
N ASP A 308 29.77 14.20 26.17
CA ASP A 308 28.93 14.43 27.33
C ASP A 308 27.98 15.61 27.12
N LEU A 309 26.67 15.35 27.15
CA LEU A 309 25.60 16.32 26.92
C LEU A 309 25.36 17.16 28.18
N SER A 310 26.30 18.05 28.47
CA SER A 310 26.26 19.00 29.57
C SER A 310 25.58 20.32 29.15
N GLY A 311 24.46 20.64 29.79
CA GLY A 311 23.65 21.83 29.52
C GLY A 311 22.15 21.60 29.79
N ASP A 312 21.34 22.65 29.63
CA ASP A 312 19.88 22.61 29.80
C ASP A 312 19.19 21.88 28.64
N ILE A 313 19.30 20.55 28.65
CA ILE A 313 18.81 19.65 27.60
C ILE A 313 17.58 18.89 28.13
N HIS A 314 16.50 18.88 27.34
CA HIS A 314 15.22 18.27 27.73
C HIS A 314 15.39 16.83 28.27
N PRO A 315 14.78 16.45 29.42
CA PRO A 315 15.11 15.19 30.11
C PRO A 315 14.96 13.92 29.27
N VAL A 316 14.02 13.89 28.31
CA VAL A 316 13.83 12.76 27.38
C VAL A 316 15.05 12.57 26.47
N VAL A 317 15.61 13.67 25.95
CA VAL A 317 16.80 13.66 25.08
C VAL A 317 18.03 13.20 25.86
N ASN A 318 18.21 13.73 27.08
CA ASN A 318 19.30 13.35 28.00
C ASN A 318 19.21 11.86 28.38
N SER A 319 18.01 11.37 28.73
CA SER A 319 17.78 9.96 29.08
C SER A 319 18.06 9.00 27.92
N PHE A 320 17.63 9.35 26.70
CA PHE A 320 17.91 8.54 25.51
C PHE A 320 19.42 8.52 25.18
N ALA A 321 20.08 9.68 25.21
CA ALA A 321 21.51 9.78 24.95
C ALA A 321 22.35 8.97 25.94
N LYS A 322 22.01 9.00 27.25
CA LYS A 322 22.69 8.20 28.28
C LYS A 322 22.56 6.69 28.01
N ARG A 323 21.35 6.19 27.72
CA ARG A 323 21.13 4.77 27.39
C ARG A 323 21.93 4.32 26.16
N VAL A 324 22.00 5.16 25.11
CA VAL A 324 22.83 4.86 23.94
C VAL A 324 24.33 4.86 24.31
N SER A 325 24.79 5.81 25.14
CA SER A 325 26.18 5.82 25.61
C SER A 325 26.51 4.63 26.52
N GLU A 326 25.58 4.12 27.32
CA GLU A 326 25.78 2.94 28.17
C GLU A 326 25.98 1.67 27.33
N VAL A 327 25.22 1.51 26.24
CA VAL A 327 25.40 0.41 25.28
C VAL A 327 26.74 0.51 24.55
N LEU A 328 27.13 1.71 24.10
CA LEU A 328 28.37 1.92 23.32
C LEU A 328 29.66 1.87 24.15
N LYS A 329 29.56 1.94 25.49
CA LYS A 329 30.70 1.87 26.43
C LYS A 329 31.02 0.46 26.92
N GLN A 330 30.25 -0.55 26.53
CA GLN A 330 30.64 -1.95 26.75
C GLN A 330 31.79 -2.31 25.80
N PRO A 331 32.77 -3.12 26.23
CA PRO A 331 33.88 -3.51 25.37
C PRO A 331 33.36 -4.41 24.24
N GLN A 332 33.56 -4.00 23.00
CA GLN A 332 33.12 -4.72 21.81
C GLN A 332 34.28 -4.86 20.83
N ASN A 333 34.43 -6.05 20.24
CA ASN A 333 35.45 -6.29 19.22
C ASN A 333 35.05 -5.67 17.87
N GLU A 334 36.00 -5.56 16.93
CA GLU A 334 35.76 -4.83 15.68
C GLU A 334 34.61 -5.43 14.82
N ALA A 335 34.36 -6.73 14.91
CA ALA A 335 33.24 -7.39 14.24
C ALA A 335 31.88 -7.12 14.91
N GLU A 336 31.84 -6.93 16.23
CA GLU A 336 30.66 -6.45 16.96
C GLU A 336 30.39 -4.97 16.68
N VAL A 337 31.44 -4.14 16.71
CA VAL A 337 31.37 -2.71 16.36
C VAL A 337 30.83 -2.52 14.94
N ALA A 338 31.29 -3.32 13.97
CA ALA A 338 30.75 -3.29 12.60
C ALA A 338 29.25 -3.63 12.53
N LYS A 339 28.78 -4.64 13.27
CA LYS A 339 27.36 -5.01 13.37
C LYS A 339 26.50 -3.93 14.04
N LEU A 340 27.08 -3.11 14.92
CA LEU A 340 26.39 -2.03 15.61
C LEU A 340 26.24 -0.74 14.77
N MET A 341 27.07 -0.52 13.74
CA MET A 341 27.04 0.71 12.93
C MET A 341 25.67 1.06 12.31
N PRO A 342 24.88 0.11 11.75
CA PRO A 342 23.53 0.41 11.25
C PRO A 342 22.57 0.86 12.35
N HIS A 343 22.68 0.26 13.54
CA HIS A 343 21.90 0.65 14.72
C HIS A 343 22.34 2.02 15.25
N PHE A 344 23.63 2.32 15.23
CA PHE A 344 24.18 3.63 15.59
C PHE A 344 23.66 4.74 14.68
N LYS A 345 23.66 4.56 13.35
CA LYS A 345 23.09 5.53 12.40
C LYS A 345 21.58 5.75 12.63
N LYS A 346 20.84 4.69 12.99
CA LYS A 346 19.43 4.79 13.40
C LYS A 346 19.27 5.57 14.72
N TRP A 347 20.12 5.34 15.72
CA TRP A 347 20.11 6.09 16.99
C TRP A 347 20.50 7.57 16.82
N GLN A 348 21.47 7.90 15.96
CA GLN A 348 21.79 9.30 15.59
C GLN A 348 20.59 9.99 14.94
N THR A 349 19.89 9.30 14.05
CA THR A 349 18.68 9.82 13.39
C THR A 349 17.56 10.06 14.41
N THR A 350 17.34 9.14 15.35
CA THR A 350 16.37 9.30 16.45
C THR A 350 16.78 10.44 17.40
N LEU A 351 18.05 10.53 17.80
CA LEU A 351 18.58 11.64 18.61
C LEU A 351 18.34 12.99 17.94
N THR A 352 18.60 13.10 16.64
CA THR A 352 18.38 14.33 15.87
C THR A 352 16.90 14.70 15.78
N LYS A 353 16.01 13.71 15.57
CA LYS A 353 14.56 13.94 15.58
C LYS A 353 14.06 14.39 16.95
N LEU A 354 14.47 13.72 18.03
CA LEU A 354 14.12 14.10 19.41
C LEU A 354 14.70 15.48 19.78
N TRP A 355 15.93 15.78 19.36
CA TRP A 355 16.55 17.09 19.59
C TRP A 355 15.73 18.20 18.93
N ASN A 356 15.40 18.07 17.65
CA ASN A 356 14.57 19.05 16.94
C ASN A 356 13.17 19.15 17.59
N GLN A 357 12.53 18.03 17.92
CA GLN A 357 11.19 17.99 18.51
C GLN A 357 11.10 18.65 19.90
N TYR A 358 12.14 18.54 20.74
CA TYR A 358 12.10 18.99 22.14
C TYR A 358 12.99 20.21 22.45
N MET A 359 13.80 20.69 21.51
CA MET A 359 14.60 21.92 21.66
C MET A 359 14.13 23.09 20.77
N GLN A 360 13.34 22.84 19.71
CA GLN A 360 12.74 23.92 18.89
C GLN A 360 11.48 24.54 19.51
N SER A 361 11.01 24.01 20.65
CA SER A 361 9.90 24.56 21.45
C SER A 361 10.35 25.48 22.59
N ALA A 362 11.62 25.90 22.59
CA ALA A 362 12.27 26.70 23.63
C ALA A 362 12.72 28.10 23.15
N THR A 363 12.16 28.58 22.03
CA THR A 363 12.34 29.92 21.46
C THR A 363 11.00 30.50 21.02
#